data_AF-A0A1T4THV7-F1
#
_entry.id   AF-A0A1T4THV7-F1
#
_cell.length_a   1.000
_cell.length_b   1.000
_cell.length_c   1.000
_cell.angle_alpha   90.00
_cell.angle_beta   90.00
_cell.angle_gamma   90.00
#
_symmetry.space_group_name_H-M   'P 1'
#
loop_
_entity.id
_entity.type
_entity.pdbx_description
1 polymer ?
#
loop_
_entity_poly.entity_id
_entity_poly.type
_entity_poly.pdbx_seq_one_letter_code
_entity_poly.pdbx_strand_id
1 'polypeptide(L)'
;MSLDVPPGYRALKEADVAAYLAEIPAVATNLGGQPAEWKIREVGDGNLNFVFVIEGPRGGVVLKQALPYLRLVGESWPLPLRRSFFEYQALVVQAKAAPQHVPKLFHFDETLALTVMDYLNPHIILRKGLIRGTVYPKLADHMATFMAETLFATSDLGQPAAEKKKHMALFCDNIELCRITEDLVFTDPWRVADGNRWTSPQLDFTAAAVRTDGPWKRAAQELKLKFLSEAQALIHGDLHSGSIMVTESETYAIDPEFAFYGPMGFDVGALLGNLYLAYFSQSGHETMPGSRDSYRDWILKTIESIWTLFDERFRALWNNAHAGDVLAPALFLNNQEPLALKAAQDAYMRRLFVDALGFAGAKMTRRILGLAHVEDLESIVDPDLRARCEKRALKLARLLMVEGGGFTDIKAVNDAARATQREAVR
;
A
#
# COMPACT_ATOMS: atom_id res chain seq x y z
N MET A 1 -15.26 13.34 -24.61
CA MET A 1 -16.30 12.32 -24.33
C MET A 1 -16.93 12.71 -23.01
N SER A 2 -18.26 12.67 -22.88
CA SER A 2 -18.90 12.88 -21.57
C SER A 2 -18.54 11.71 -20.66
N LEU A 3 -18.12 12.00 -19.43
CA LEU A 3 -17.82 10.97 -18.44
C LEU A 3 -19.11 10.27 -18.03
N ASP A 4 -19.09 8.95 -17.93
CA ASP A 4 -20.24 8.14 -17.54
C ASP A 4 -20.45 8.25 -16.02
N VAL A 5 -21.60 8.79 -15.61
CA VAL A 5 -21.95 9.00 -14.20
C VAL A 5 -23.39 8.54 -13.95
N PRO A 6 -23.68 7.90 -12.80
CA PRO A 6 -25.02 7.42 -12.52
C PRO A 6 -25.99 8.59 -12.31
N PRO A 7 -27.30 8.40 -12.60
CA PRO A 7 -28.32 9.40 -12.29
C PRO A 7 -28.28 9.80 -10.81
N GLY A 8 -28.24 11.11 -10.55
CA GLY A 8 -28.15 11.66 -9.19
C GLY A 8 -26.73 11.93 -8.70
N TYR A 9 -25.69 11.45 -9.40
CA TYR A 9 -24.32 11.80 -9.08
C TYR A 9 -24.06 13.30 -9.29
N ARG A 10 -23.36 13.90 -8.32
CA ARG A 10 -22.76 15.24 -8.43
C ARG A 10 -21.52 15.31 -7.54
N ALA A 11 -20.48 15.97 -8.04
CA ALA A 11 -19.34 16.33 -7.20
C ALA A 11 -19.79 17.37 -6.16
N LEU A 12 -19.57 17.08 -4.88
CA LEU A 12 -19.91 18.02 -3.80
C LEU A 12 -18.96 19.21 -3.81
N LYS A 13 -19.50 20.39 -3.55
CA LYS A 13 -18.71 21.59 -3.23
C LYS A 13 -18.70 21.79 -1.72
N GLU A 14 -17.75 22.56 -1.20
CA GLU A 14 -17.67 22.87 0.24
C GLU A 14 -19.00 23.40 0.80
N ALA A 15 -19.73 24.21 0.02
CA ALA A 15 -21.03 24.75 0.39
C ALA A 15 -22.14 23.68 0.56
N ASP A 16 -22.00 22.53 -0.10
CA ASP A 16 -22.98 21.43 -0.05
C ASP A 16 -22.70 20.45 1.09
N VAL A 17 -21.44 20.36 1.55
CA VAL A 17 -20.96 19.32 2.47
C VAL A 17 -21.66 19.40 3.82
N ALA A 18 -21.81 20.59 4.40
CA ALA A 18 -22.45 20.75 5.71
C ALA A 18 -23.90 20.29 5.69
N ALA A 19 -24.67 20.71 4.68
CA ALA A 19 -26.08 20.35 4.55
C ALA A 19 -26.25 18.83 4.36
N TYR A 20 -25.42 18.24 3.50
CA TYR A 20 -25.43 16.80 3.26
C TYR A 20 -25.10 15.99 4.53
N LEU A 21 -24.03 16.35 5.25
CA LEU A 21 -23.60 15.62 6.45
C LEU A 21 -24.58 15.78 7.64
N ALA A 22 -25.35 16.86 7.68
CA ALA A 22 -26.37 17.09 8.71
C ALA A 22 -27.51 16.06 8.66
N GLU A 23 -27.77 15.48 7.49
CA GLU A 23 -28.81 14.46 7.30
C GLU A 23 -28.35 13.06 7.77
N ILE A 24 -27.09 12.90 8.15
CA ILE A 24 -26.51 11.62 8.61
C ILE A 24 -26.37 11.65 10.14
N PRO A 25 -27.27 11.00 10.91
CA PRO A 25 -27.33 11.19 12.37
C PRO A 25 -26.03 10.81 13.11
N ALA A 26 -25.33 9.77 12.64
CA ALA A 26 -24.06 9.35 13.21
C ALA A 26 -22.96 10.41 13.03
N VAL A 27 -22.94 11.09 11.88
CA VAL A 27 -21.97 12.15 11.58
C VAL A 27 -22.31 13.42 12.34
N ALA A 28 -23.56 13.86 12.31
CA ALA A 28 -24.02 15.03 13.06
C ALA A 28 -23.77 14.87 14.57
N THR A 29 -23.96 13.66 15.10
CA THR A 29 -23.62 13.34 16.49
C THR A 29 -22.10 13.41 16.74
N ASN A 30 -21.27 12.91 15.82
CA ASN A 30 -19.82 12.96 15.99
C ASN A 30 -19.26 14.39 15.96
N LEU A 31 -19.77 15.22 15.04
CA LEU A 31 -19.36 16.61 14.88
C LEU A 31 -19.89 17.51 16.00
N GLY A 32 -21.12 17.27 16.46
CA GLY A 32 -21.82 18.12 17.43
C GLY A 32 -22.16 19.52 16.86
N GLY A 33 -22.84 20.35 17.65
CA GLY A 33 -23.23 21.70 17.23
C GLY A 33 -24.20 21.72 16.04
N GLN A 34 -24.37 22.91 15.45
CA GLN A 34 -25.13 23.12 14.23
C GLN A 34 -24.23 23.07 12.98
N PRO A 35 -24.75 22.71 11.80
CA PRO A 35 -23.96 22.65 10.57
C PRO A 35 -23.23 23.97 10.21
N ALA A 36 -23.79 25.12 10.61
CA ALA A 36 -23.18 26.43 10.41
C ALA A 36 -21.91 26.67 11.26
N GLU A 37 -21.68 25.86 12.29
CA GLU A 37 -20.49 25.93 13.15
C GLU A 37 -19.34 25.05 12.63
N TRP A 38 -19.60 24.19 11.63
CA TRP A 38 -18.62 23.26 11.12
C TRP A 38 -17.64 23.95 10.18
N LYS A 39 -16.35 23.65 10.37
CA LYS A 39 -15.28 24.10 9.48
C LYS A 39 -15.01 23.02 8.45
N ILE A 40 -15.15 23.38 7.19
CA ILE A 40 -14.95 22.47 6.04
C ILE A 40 -13.76 22.98 5.24
N ARG A 41 -12.89 22.05 4.83
CA ARG A 41 -11.79 22.31 3.91
C ARG A 41 -11.56 21.12 2.99
N GLU A 42 -11.35 21.34 1.70
CA GLU A 42 -10.77 20.32 0.81
C GLU A 42 -9.26 20.21 1.07
N VAL A 43 -8.76 19.00 1.31
CA VAL A 43 -7.35 18.74 1.67
C VAL A 43 -6.69 17.66 0.81
N GLY A 44 -7.36 17.17 -0.23
CA GLY A 44 -6.85 16.09 -1.05
C GLY A 44 -5.58 16.50 -1.79
N ASP A 45 -4.43 16.03 -1.31
CA ASP A 45 -3.15 16.01 -2.03
C ASP A 45 -2.94 14.71 -2.82
N GLY A 46 -3.95 13.82 -2.81
CA GLY A 46 -3.96 12.53 -3.48
C GLY A 46 -4.30 12.57 -4.96
N ASN A 47 -3.99 11.47 -5.64
CA ASN A 47 -4.03 11.37 -7.11
C ASN A 47 -5.42 11.08 -7.70
N LEU A 48 -6.42 10.67 -6.89
CA LEU A 48 -7.68 10.09 -7.41
C LEU A 48 -8.97 10.82 -6.99
N ASN A 49 -9.07 11.29 -5.75
CA ASN A 49 -10.37 11.60 -5.12
C ASN A 49 -10.38 13.01 -4.48
N PHE A 50 -11.58 13.56 -4.24
CA PHE A 50 -11.75 14.72 -3.35
C PHE A 50 -11.78 14.25 -1.89
N VAL A 51 -11.12 14.99 -1.01
CA VAL A 51 -11.08 14.70 0.42
C VAL A 51 -11.41 15.97 1.17
N PHE A 52 -12.56 16.01 1.84
CA PHE A 52 -12.96 17.11 2.71
C PHE A 52 -12.70 16.72 4.16
N VAL A 53 -12.07 17.60 4.93
CA VAL A 53 -12.04 17.52 6.39
C VAL A 53 -13.11 18.43 6.95
N ILE A 54 -13.92 17.88 7.85
CA ILE A 54 -15.01 18.57 8.52
C ILE A 54 -14.75 18.50 10.03
N GLU A 55 -14.65 19.66 10.67
CA GLU A 55 -14.46 19.79 12.12
C GLU A 55 -15.65 20.52 12.73
N GLY A 56 -16.28 19.87 13.71
CA GLY A 56 -17.32 20.44 14.55
C GLY A 56 -16.85 20.63 16.00
N PRO A 57 -17.70 21.20 16.88
CA PRO A 57 -17.34 21.47 18.26
C PRO A 57 -16.93 20.23 19.09
N ARG A 58 -17.37 19.03 18.69
CA ARG A 58 -17.11 17.77 19.43
C ARG A 58 -15.98 16.93 18.82
N GLY A 59 -15.81 16.99 17.51
CA GLY A 59 -14.90 16.10 16.79
C GLY A 59 -14.85 16.40 15.30
N GLY A 60 -14.22 15.52 14.53
CA GLY A 60 -14.10 15.67 13.08
C GLY A 60 -14.36 14.39 12.30
N VAL A 61 -14.72 14.55 11.03
CA VAL A 61 -14.84 13.47 10.06
C VAL A 61 -14.15 13.85 8.75
N VAL A 62 -13.82 12.84 7.95
CA VAL A 62 -13.39 12.99 6.57
C VAL A 62 -14.51 12.51 5.65
N LEU A 63 -14.82 13.28 4.62
CA LEU A 63 -15.64 12.86 3.48
C LEU A 63 -14.71 12.67 2.28
N LYS A 64 -14.59 11.44 1.80
CA LYS A 64 -13.84 11.10 0.59
C LYS A 64 -14.83 10.80 -0.53
N GLN A 65 -14.72 11.51 -1.66
CA GLN A 65 -15.60 11.35 -2.82
C GLN A 65 -14.78 11.04 -4.08
N ALA A 66 -15.19 9.98 -4.80
CA ALA A 66 -14.61 9.65 -6.08
C ALA A 66 -15.09 10.58 -7.19
N LEU A 67 -14.19 10.90 -8.12
CA LEU A 67 -14.47 11.62 -9.36
C LEU A 67 -14.49 10.66 -10.56
N PRO A 68 -15.22 10.95 -11.64
CA PRO A 68 -15.32 10.04 -12.78
C PRO A 68 -14.07 10.03 -13.69
N TYR A 69 -12.94 10.52 -13.17
CA TYR A 69 -11.64 10.59 -13.84
C TYR A 69 -10.50 10.53 -12.81
N LEU A 70 -9.28 10.25 -13.29
CA LEU A 70 -8.07 10.27 -12.48
C LEU A 70 -7.61 11.72 -12.22
N ARG A 71 -7.73 12.21 -10.98
CA ARG A 71 -7.40 13.61 -10.60
C ARG A 71 -5.97 14.03 -11.01
N LEU A 72 -4.98 13.13 -10.92
CA LEU A 72 -3.58 13.39 -11.29
C LEU A 72 -3.40 13.79 -12.76
N VAL A 73 -4.21 13.23 -13.67
CA VAL A 73 -4.09 13.46 -15.12
C VAL A 73 -5.20 14.37 -15.64
N GLY A 74 -6.36 14.38 -14.97
CA GLY A 74 -7.54 15.14 -15.33
C GLY A 74 -8.54 14.31 -16.15
N GLU A 75 -9.53 15.00 -16.73
CA GLU A 75 -10.66 14.38 -17.46
C GLU A 75 -10.24 13.55 -18.68
N SER A 76 -8.99 13.70 -19.15
CA SER A 76 -8.43 12.90 -20.24
C SER A 76 -8.22 11.42 -19.88
N TRP A 77 -8.28 11.06 -18.59
CA TRP A 77 -8.23 9.69 -18.12
C TRP A 77 -9.47 9.35 -17.28
N PRO A 78 -10.57 8.88 -17.93
CA PRO A 78 -11.77 8.42 -17.24
C PRO A 78 -11.48 7.29 -16.25
N LEU A 79 -12.16 7.31 -15.10
CA LEU A 79 -12.00 6.29 -14.07
C LEU A 79 -13.34 6.03 -13.36
N PRO A 80 -13.80 4.76 -13.25
CA PRO A 80 -15.13 4.47 -12.71
C PRO A 80 -15.29 4.93 -11.26
N LEU A 81 -16.45 5.51 -10.96
CA LEU A 81 -16.83 5.91 -9.60
C LEU A 81 -16.95 4.71 -8.65
N ARG A 82 -17.29 3.53 -9.19
CA ARG A 82 -17.47 2.28 -8.43
C ARG A 82 -16.27 1.88 -7.57
N ARG A 83 -15.08 2.42 -7.83
CA ARG A 83 -13.91 2.25 -6.94
C ARG A 83 -14.17 2.68 -5.49
N SER A 84 -15.03 3.68 -5.26
CA SER A 84 -15.42 4.07 -3.89
C SER A 84 -16.20 2.96 -3.18
N PHE A 85 -16.99 2.18 -3.91
CA PHE A 85 -17.68 1.00 -3.38
C PHE A 85 -16.67 -0.07 -2.98
N PHE A 86 -15.68 -0.38 -3.82
CA PHE A 86 -14.64 -1.36 -3.47
C PHE A 86 -13.78 -0.89 -2.29
N GLU A 87 -13.45 0.39 -2.22
CA GLU A 87 -12.78 0.99 -1.05
C GLU A 87 -13.61 0.79 0.22
N TYR A 88 -14.89 1.14 0.20
CA TYR A 88 -15.79 0.95 1.34
C TYR A 88 -15.89 -0.53 1.75
N GLN A 89 -16.07 -1.44 0.80
CA GLN A 89 -16.15 -2.88 1.08
C GLN A 89 -14.85 -3.40 1.69
N ALA A 90 -13.70 -2.94 1.19
CA ALA A 90 -12.40 -3.30 1.75
C ALA A 90 -12.23 -2.77 3.17
N LEU A 91 -12.56 -1.50 3.43
CA LEU A 91 -12.51 -0.92 4.78
C LEU A 91 -13.44 -1.66 5.75
N VAL A 92 -14.63 -2.09 5.32
CA VAL A 92 -15.54 -2.91 6.15
C VAL A 92 -14.92 -4.25 6.52
N VAL A 93 -14.26 -4.94 5.57
CA VAL A 93 -13.59 -6.22 5.84
C VAL A 93 -12.37 -6.02 6.74
N GLN A 94 -11.55 -5.01 6.44
CA GLN A 94 -10.35 -4.71 7.21
C GLN A 94 -10.67 -4.26 8.64
N ALA A 95 -11.71 -3.44 8.85
CA ALA A 95 -12.15 -3.02 10.18
C ALA A 95 -12.68 -4.17 11.04
N LYS A 96 -13.19 -5.26 10.43
CA LYS A 96 -13.55 -6.48 11.17
C LYS A 96 -12.31 -7.28 11.59
N ALA A 97 -11.27 -7.28 10.76
CA ALA A 97 -10.05 -8.05 11.00
C ALA A 97 -9.08 -7.33 11.95
N ALA A 98 -8.87 -6.03 11.75
CA ALA A 98 -7.90 -5.19 12.44
C ALA A 98 -8.49 -3.79 12.79
N PRO A 99 -9.55 -3.70 13.62
CA PRO A 99 -10.26 -2.45 13.90
C PRO A 99 -9.38 -1.32 14.45
N GLN A 100 -8.28 -1.66 15.12
CA GLN A 100 -7.32 -0.73 15.71
C GLN A 100 -6.43 -0.01 14.68
N HIS A 101 -6.44 -0.45 13.42
CA HIS A 101 -5.56 0.07 12.36
C HIS A 101 -6.32 0.53 11.11
N VAL A 102 -7.64 0.70 11.22
CA VAL A 102 -8.51 1.16 10.13
C VAL A 102 -9.41 2.27 10.66
N PRO A 103 -9.57 3.40 9.94
CA PRO A 103 -10.45 4.47 10.39
C PRO A 103 -11.89 3.97 10.53
N LYS A 104 -12.60 4.44 11.56
CA LYS A 104 -14.01 4.10 11.72
C LYS A 104 -14.83 4.67 10.56
N LEU A 105 -15.75 3.86 10.05
CA LEU A 105 -16.69 4.26 9.01
C LEU A 105 -18.00 4.78 9.63
N PHE A 106 -18.49 5.90 9.11
CA PHE A 106 -19.79 6.48 9.50
C PHE A 106 -20.86 6.28 8.44
N HIS A 107 -20.49 6.39 7.16
CA HIS A 107 -21.46 6.37 6.06
C HIS A 107 -20.82 5.99 4.73
N PHE A 108 -21.60 5.41 3.84
CA PHE A 108 -21.28 5.22 2.43
C PHE A 108 -22.51 5.53 1.59
N ASP A 109 -22.32 6.32 0.55
CA ASP A 109 -23.34 6.66 -0.45
C ASP A 109 -22.83 6.25 -1.82
N GLU A 110 -23.46 5.20 -2.37
CA GLU A 110 -23.09 4.64 -3.67
C GLU A 110 -23.43 5.59 -4.82
N THR A 111 -24.51 6.37 -4.71
CA THR A 111 -24.95 7.28 -5.78
C THR A 111 -24.00 8.47 -5.92
N LEU A 112 -23.53 9.01 -4.79
CA LEU A 112 -22.56 10.10 -4.76
C LEU A 112 -21.10 9.60 -4.78
N ALA A 113 -20.89 8.29 -4.75
CA ALA A 113 -19.58 7.65 -4.71
C ALA A 113 -18.68 8.20 -3.59
N LEU A 114 -19.23 8.30 -2.37
CA LEU A 114 -18.52 8.87 -1.23
C LEU A 114 -18.57 7.99 0.01
N THR A 115 -17.54 8.13 0.84
CA THR A 115 -17.42 7.51 2.16
C THR A 115 -17.17 8.59 3.20
N VAL A 116 -17.83 8.49 4.35
CA VAL A 116 -17.56 9.33 5.53
C VAL A 116 -16.91 8.46 6.61
N MET A 117 -15.75 8.89 7.10
CA MET A 117 -14.92 8.14 8.05
C MET A 117 -14.25 9.07 9.08
N ASP A 118 -13.53 8.49 10.05
CA ASP A 118 -12.80 9.27 11.07
C ASP A 118 -11.85 10.30 10.45
N TYR A 119 -11.81 11.49 11.06
CA TYR A 119 -10.72 12.43 10.84
C TYR A 119 -9.53 12.08 11.75
N LEU A 120 -8.50 11.48 11.15
CA LEU A 120 -7.28 11.07 11.86
C LEU A 120 -6.38 12.27 12.18
N ASN A 121 -6.65 12.94 13.29
CA ASN A 121 -5.87 14.08 13.80
C ASN A 121 -5.31 13.72 15.19
N PRO A 122 -4.00 13.93 15.48
CA PRO A 122 -2.99 14.71 14.76
C PRO A 122 -2.13 13.89 13.77
N HIS A 123 -2.68 12.83 13.18
CA HIS A 123 -1.90 11.93 12.35
C HIS A 123 -1.37 12.62 11.09
N ILE A 124 -0.22 12.16 10.61
CA ILE A 124 0.33 12.55 9.32
C ILE A 124 0.56 11.32 8.45
N ILE A 125 0.60 11.52 7.13
CA ILE A 125 1.03 10.48 6.19
C ILE A 125 2.47 10.03 6.53
N LEU A 126 2.68 8.72 6.71
CA LEU A 126 3.95 8.11 7.13
C LEU A 126 5.11 8.57 6.24
N ARG A 127 4.90 8.65 4.92
CA ARG A 127 5.90 9.17 3.96
C ARG A 127 6.48 10.52 4.37
N LYS A 128 5.64 11.47 4.80
CA LYS A 128 6.08 12.80 5.26
C LYS A 128 6.91 12.70 6.54
N GLY A 129 6.57 11.76 7.42
CA GLY A 129 7.37 11.43 8.61
C GLY A 129 8.74 10.85 8.26
N LEU A 130 8.79 9.93 7.30
CA LEU A 130 10.02 9.29 6.82
C LEU A 130 10.99 10.30 6.19
N ILE A 131 10.48 11.25 5.41
CA ILE A 131 11.27 12.35 4.82
C ILE A 131 11.84 13.25 5.93
N ARG A 132 11.03 13.56 6.95
CA ARG A 132 11.47 14.39 8.08
C ARG A 132 12.46 13.68 8.99
N GLY A 133 12.53 12.35 8.96
CA GLY A 133 13.35 11.56 9.87
C GLY A 133 12.71 11.28 11.21
N THR A 134 11.38 11.24 11.27
CA THR A 134 10.66 10.95 12.49
C THR A 134 10.65 9.44 12.75
N VAL A 135 11.01 9.06 13.97
CA VAL A 135 10.97 7.66 14.43
C VAL A 135 9.56 7.34 14.93
N TYR A 136 9.00 6.22 14.47
CA TYR A 136 7.68 5.73 14.88
C TYR A 136 7.83 4.39 15.60
N PRO A 137 7.96 4.36 16.94
CA PRO A 137 8.31 3.15 17.68
C PRO A 137 7.32 1.98 17.51
N LYS A 138 6.05 2.30 17.24
CA LYS A 138 4.97 1.32 17.07
C LYS A 138 4.73 0.87 15.63
N LEU A 139 5.39 1.49 14.65
CA LEU A 139 5.10 1.24 13.23
C LEU A 139 5.24 -0.23 12.85
N ALA A 140 6.33 -0.88 13.29
CA ALA A 140 6.58 -2.27 12.95
C ALA A 140 5.52 -3.20 13.56
N ASP A 141 5.21 -2.96 14.83
CA ASP A 141 4.19 -3.69 15.59
C ASP A 141 2.82 -3.56 14.93
N HIS A 142 2.37 -2.35 14.64
CA HIS A 142 1.04 -2.11 14.11
C HIS A 142 0.86 -2.63 12.68
N MET A 143 1.83 -2.37 11.80
CA MET A 143 1.71 -2.81 10.41
C MET A 143 1.83 -4.32 10.26
N ALA A 144 2.67 -4.97 11.08
CA ALA A 144 2.72 -6.44 11.11
C ALA A 144 1.39 -7.04 11.59
N THR A 145 0.74 -6.45 12.60
CA THR A 145 -0.60 -6.86 13.05
C THR A 145 -1.64 -6.69 11.94
N PHE A 146 -1.72 -5.48 11.36
CA PHE A 146 -2.66 -5.19 10.28
C PHE A 146 -2.53 -6.18 9.12
N MET A 147 -1.31 -6.41 8.61
CA MET A 147 -1.08 -7.34 7.51
C MET A 147 -1.39 -8.78 7.91
N ALA A 148 -0.98 -9.24 9.09
CA ALA A 148 -1.24 -10.61 9.53
C ALA A 148 -2.75 -10.87 9.66
N GLU A 149 -3.48 -9.98 10.34
CA GLU A 149 -4.92 -10.14 10.58
C GLU A 149 -5.73 -10.06 9.28
N THR A 150 -5.50 -9.05 8.44
CA THR A 150 -6.29 -8.83 7.22
C THR A 150 -6.02 -9.91 6.16
N LEU A 151 -4.75 -10.23 5.90
CA LEU A 151 -4.39 -11.23 4.89
C LEU A 151 -4.79 -12.63 5.34
N PHE A 152 -4.59 -12.98 6.61
CA PHE A 152 -4.97 -14.29 7.12
C PHE A 152 -6.50 -14.47 7.09
N ALA A 153 -7.25 -13.55 7.68
CA ALA A 153 -8.71 -13.66 7.82
C ALA A 153 -9.45 -13.74 6.48
N THR A 154 -8.85 -13.23 5.41
CA THR A 154 -9.46 -13.23 4.07
C THR A 154 -8.93 -14.33 3.14
N SER A 155 -8.03 -15.19 3.63
CA SER A 155 -7.45 -16.31 2.88
C SER A 155 -8.18 -17.63 3.11
N ASP A 156 -7.87 -18.66 2.30
CA ASP A 156 -8.39 -20.03 2.54
C ASP A 156 -7.80 -20.68 3.82
N LEU A 157 -6.84 -20.02 4.49
CA LEU A 157 -6.37 -20.42 5.83
C LEU A 157 -7.26 -19.87 6.95
N GLY A 158 -7.84 -18.68 6.75
CA GLY A 158 -8.61 -17.98 7.78
C GLY A 158 -10.12 -18.06 7.64
N GLN A 159 -10.64 -18.44 6.46
CA GLN A 159 -12.09 -18.58 6.23
C GLN A 159 -12.41 -19.70 5.23
N PRO A 160 -13.65 -20.22 5.23
CA PRO A 160 -14.08 -21.21 4.25
C PRO A 160 -13.99 -20.67 2.82
N ALA A 161 -13.57 -21.53 1.88
CA ALA A 161 -13.38 -21.16 0.48
C ALA A 161 -14.69 -20.68 -0.17
N ALA A 162 -15.84 -21.15 0.28
CA ALA A 162 -17.15 -20.69 -0.20
C ALA A 162 -17.39 -19.20 0.11
N GLU A 163 -17.08 -18.75 1.33
CA GLU A 163 -17.23 -17.34 1.71
C GLU A 163 -16.20 -16.47 0.99
N LYS A 164 -14.95 -16.94 0.90
CA LYS A 164 -13.92 -16.29 0.09
C LYS A 164 -14.37 -16.10 -1.36
N LYS A 165 -14.97 -17.11 -2.00
CA LYS A 165 -15.42 -17.03 -3.40
C LYS A 165 -16.54 -16.02 -3.60
N LYS A 166 -17.44 -15.81 -2.63
CA LYS A 166 -18.46 -14.76 -2.70
C LYS A 166 -17.81 -13.38 -2.71
N HIS A 167 -16.87 -13.12 -1.81
CA HIS A 167 -16.14 -11.86 -1.78
C HIS A 167 -15.28 -11.68 -3.04
N MET A 168 -14.61 -12.74 -3.52
CA MET A 168 -13.85 -12.72 -4.76
C MET A 168 -14.73 -12.31 -5.94
N ALA A 169 -15.93 -12.87 -6.07
CA ALA A 169 -16.87 -12.49 -7.13
C ALA A 169 -17.27 -11.01 -7.09
N LEU A 170 -17.42 -10.42 -5.90
CA LEU A 170 -17.66 -8.98 -5.75
C LEU A 170 -16.46 -8.17 -6.23
N PHE A 171 -15.25 -8.50 -5.79
CA PHE A 171 -14.03 -7.74 -6.10
C PHE A 171 -13.46 -8.02 -7.50
N CYS A 172 -13.92 -9.06 -8.21
CA CYS A 172 -13.56 -9.29 -9.62
C CYS A 172 -13.91 -8.10 -10.52
N ASP A 173 -14.85 -7.25 -10.11
CA ASP A 173 -15.32 -6.11 -10.89
C ASP A 173 -14.48 -4.83 -10.67
N ASN A 174 -13.45 -4.86 -9.80
CA ASN A 174 -12.50 -3.75 -9.62
C ASN A 174 -11.43 -3.70 -10.74
N ILE A 175 -11.83 -3.98 -11.99
CA ILE A 175 -10.94 -4.30 -13.11
C ILE A 175 -10.09 -3.11 -13.53
N GLU A 176 -10.64 -1.89 -13.52
CA GLU A 176 -9.93 -0.71 -13.98
C GLU A 176 -8.76 -0.34 -13.05
N LEU A 177 -8.91 -0.59 -11.75
CA LEU A 177 -7.87 -0.31 -10.75
C LEU A 177 -6.80 -1.40 -10.79
N CYS A 178 -7.20 -2.67 -10.97
CA CYS A 178 -6.27 -3.75 -11.30
C CYS A 178 -5.50 -3.43 -12.58
N ARG A 179 -6.16 -2.92 -13.62
CA ARG A 179 -5.55 -2.59 -14.91
C ARG A 179 -4.51 -1.48 -14.80
N ILE A 180 -4.79 -0.43 -14.03
CA ILE A 180 -3.81 0.62 -13.71
C ILE A 180 -2.55 0.00 -13.09
N THR A 181 -2.73 -0.95 -12.17
CA THR A 181 -1.59 -1.65 -11.56
C THR A 181 -0.85 -2.54 -12.55
N GLU A 182 -1.56 -3.32 -13.36
CA GLU A 182 -0.98 -4.16 -14.43
C GLU A 182 -0.08 -3.35 -15.38
N ASP A 183 -0.54 -2.18 -15.78
CA ASP A 183 0.17 -1.33 -16.73
C ASP A 183 1.31 -0.59 -16.02
N LEU A 184 1.02 0.16 -14.94
CA LEU A 184 1.99 1.05 -14.30
C LEU A 184 2.99 0.33 -13.39
N VAL A 185 2.67 -0.85 -12.85
CA VAL A 185 3.55 -1.62 -11.96
C VAL A 185 4.19 -2.82 -12.64
N PHE A 186 3.69 -3.30 -13.79
CA PHE A 186 4.27 -4.50 -14.41
C PHE A 186 4.55 -4.39 -15.92
N THR A 187 4.23 -3.26 -16.56
CA THR A 187 4.39 -3.13 -18.02
C THR A 187 5.20 -1.90 -18.41
N ASP A 188 4.75 -0.72 -18.03
CA ASP A 188 5.27 0.54 -18.56
C ASP A 188 6.73 0.81 -18.20
N PRO A 189 7.19 0.68 -16.93
CA PRO A 189 8.60 0.87 -16.56
C PRO A 189 9.61 0.00 -17.33
N TRP A 190 9.16 -1.09 -17.97
CA TRP A 190 10.00 -2.06 -18.69
C TRP A 190 10.03 -1.83 -20.20
N ARG A 191 9.34 -0.82 -20.72
CA ARG A 191 9.28 -0.47 -22.14
C ARG A 191 9.37 1.04 -22.35
N VAL A 192 9.35 1.46 -23.62
CA VAL A 192 9.06 2.87 -23.96
C VAL A 192 7.55 3.06 -23.81
N ALA A 193 7.16 4.02 -22.96
CA ALA A 193 5.78 4.39 -22.70
C ALA A 193 5.73 5.90 -22.42
N ASP A 194 4.71 6.58 -22.94
CA ASP A 194 4.60 8.04 -22.90
C ASP A 194 4.51 8.60 -21.47
N GLY A 195 3.92 7.83 -20.56
CA GLY A 195 3.79 8.21 -19.15
C GLY A 195 5.07 8.04 -18.33
N ASN A 196 6.08 7.32 -18.83
CA ASN A 196 7.31 7.12 -18.07
C ASN A 196 8.12 8.40 -17.99
N ARG A 197 8.61 8.72 -16.79
CA ARG A 197 9.59 9.78 -16.57
C ARG A 197 10.64 9.31 -15.56
N TRP A 198 11.75 10.03 -15.51
CA TRP A 198 12.85 9.80 -14.57
C TRP A 198 13.70 11.08 -14.46
N THR A 199 14.61 11.13 -13.49
CA THR A 199 15.59 12.22 -13.39
C THR A 199 16.52 12.22 -14.61
N SER A 200 16.24 13.11 -15.56
CA SER A 200 16.93 13.19 -16.85
C SER A 200 17.82 14.44 -16.90
N PRO A 201 19.04 14.34 -17.47
CA PRO A 201 19.60 13.19 -18.20
C PRO A 201 20.27 12.12 -17.34
N GLN A 202 20.34 12.30 -16.01
CA GLN A 202 21.16 11.48 -15.10
C GLN A 202 20.84 9.98 -15.10
N LEU A 203 19.59 9.61 -15.42
CA LEU A 203 19.11 8.22 -15.47
C LEU A 203 18.81 7.71 -16.88
N ASP A 204 19.08 8.46 -17.95
CA ASP A 204 18.72 8.05 -19.32
C ASP A 204 19.34 6.67 -19.68
N PHE A 205 20.64 6.49 -19.39
CA PHE A 205 21.33 5.22 -19.58
C PHE A 205 20.77 4.11 -18.69
N THR A 206 20.48 4.43 -17.41
CA THR A 206 19.90 3.46 -16.47
C THR A 206 18.54 2.98 -16.96
N ALA A 207 17.65 3.89 -17.36
CA ALA A 207 16.33 3.57 -17.89
C ALA A 207 16.41 2.74 -19.17
N ALA A 208 17.36 3.05 -20.06
CA ALA A 208 17.62 2.25 -21.25
C ALA A 208 18.12 0.83 -20.88
N ALA A 209 19.03 0.71 -19.92
CA ALA A 209 19.56 -0.57 -19.47
C ALA A 209 18.47 -1.48 -18.88
N VAL A 210 17.57 -0.94 -18.05
CA VAL A 210 16.42 -1.69 -17.48
C VAL A 210 15.56 -2.30 -18.60
N ARG A 211 15.24 -1.53 -19.65
CA ARG A 211 14.44 -2.01 -20.79
C ARG A 211 15.11 -3.12 -21.59
N THR A 212 16.43 -3.23 -21.52
CA THR A 212 17.21 -4.29 -22.18
C THR A 212 17.58 -5.45 -21.27
N ASP A 213 17.36 -5.36 -19.96
CA ASP A 213 17.67 -6.42 -19.00
C ASP A 213 16.65 -7.56 -19.11
N GLY A 214 17.04 -8.64 -19.80
CA GLY A 214 16.20 -9.82 -20.02
C GLY A 214 15.71 -10.46 -18.71
N PRO A 215 16.61 -10.84 -17.78
CA PRO A 215 16.22 -11.37 -16.47
C PRO A 215 15.25 -10.48 -15.70
N TRP A 216 15.49 -9.17 -15.63
CA TRP A 216 14.64 -8.25 -14.87
C TRP A 216 13.24 -8.13 -15.48
N LYS A 217 13.14 -8.06 -16.82
CA LYS A 217 11.84 -8.08 -17.51
C LYS A 217 11.06 -9.37 -17.30
N ARG A 218 11.74 -10.53 -17.33
CA ARG A 218 11.08 -11.82 -17.04
C ARG A 218 10.50 -11.84 -15.63
N ALA A 219 11.27 -11.43 -14.63
CA ALA A 219 10.79 -11.34 -13.26
C ALA A 219 9.56 -10.42 -13.12
N ALA A 220 9.54 -9.28 -13.84
CA ALA A 220 8.37 -8.40 -13.86
C ALA A 220 7.13 -9.08 -14.46
N GLN A 221 7.28 -9.84 -15.55
CA GLN A 221 6.15 -10.56 -16.17
C GLN A 221 5.69 -11.77 -15.35
N GLU A 222 6.58 -12.45 -14.66
CA GLU A 222 6.22 -13.53 -13.72
C GLU A 222 5.39 -12.99 -12.54
N LEU A 223 5.79 -11.85 -11.98
CA LEU A 223 5.00 -11.16 -10.96
C LEU A 223 3.67 -10.64 -11.50
N LYS A 224 3.62 -10.16 -12.76
CA LYS A 224 2.36 -9.79 -13.42
C LYS A 224 1.41 -10.98 -13.51
N LEU A 225 1.92 -12.14 -13.91
CA LEU A 225 1.12 -13.36 -13.98
C LEU A 225 0.56 -13.74 -12.61
N LYS A 226 1.38 -13.65 -11.54
CA LYS A 226 0.91 -13.86 -10.16
C LYS A 226 -0.20 -12.88 -9.79
N PHE A 227 0.00 -11.59 -10.05
CA PHE A 227 -1.01 -10.56 -9.78
C PHE A 227 -2.34 -10.83 -10.50
N LEU A 228 -2.29 -11.31 -11.75
CA LEU A 228 -3.45 -11.61 -12.58
C LEU A 228 -4.20 -12.89 -12.18
N SER A 229 -3.55 -13.84 -11.50
CA SER A 229 -4.08 -15.21 -11.36
C SER A 229 -4.13 -15.75 -9.94
N GLU A 230 -3.32 -15.24 -9.02
CA GLU A 230 -3.24 -15.75 -7.65
C GLU A 230 -4.17 -14.99 -6.71
N ALA A 231 -5.41 -15.46 -6.58
CA ALA A 231 -6.38 -14.95 -5.63
C ALA A 231 -6.11 -15.47 -4.20
N GLN A 232 -5.05 -15.01 -3.51
CA GLN A 232 -4.66 -15.55 -2.19
C GLN A 232 -5.50 -14.98 -1.03
N ALA A 233 -5.66 -13.65 -0.98
CA ALA A 233 -6.37 -12.93 0.07
C ALA A 233 -6.95 -11.62 -0.49
N LEU A 234 -7.84 -10.96 0.25
CA LEU A 234 -8.26 -9.61 -0.07
C LEU A 234 -7.12 -8.65 0.31
N ILE A 235 -6.33 -8.27 -0.68
CA ILE A 235 -5.24 -7.31 -0.50
C ILE A 235 -5.78 -5.88 -0.50
N HIS A 236 -5.09 -4.96 0.16
CA HIS A 236 -5.31 -3.53 0.09
C HIS A 236 -5.03 -2.98 -1.32
N GLY A 237 -4.02 -3.51 -2.01
CA GLY A 237 -3.75 -3.19 -3.41
C GLY A 237 -2.95 -1.90 -3.66
N ASP A 238 -2.69 -1.07 -2.64
CA ASP A 238 -1.70 0.00 -2.73
C ASP A 238 -1.15 0.42 -1.35
N LEU A 239 -0.75 -0.56 -0.53
CA LEU A 239 -0.25 -0.37 0.83
C LEU A 239 1.19 0.20 0.88
N HIS A 240 1.38 1.40 0.34
CA HIS A 240 2.63 2.14 0.42
C HIS A 240 2.66 3.12 1.59
N SER A 241 3.81 3.73 1.91
CA SER A 241 3.93 4.71 3.02
C SER A 241 3.09 5.98 2.85
N GLY A 242 2.53 6.22 1.66
CA GLY A 242 1.53 7.27 1.41
C GLY A 242 0.10 6.89 1.82
N SER A 243 -0.16 5.60 2.10
CA SER A 243 -1.48 5.03 2.43
C SER A 243 -1.53 4.61 3.90
N ILE A 244 -0.65 5.20 4.70
CA ILE A 244 -0.50 4.93 6.13
C ILE A 244 -0.42 6.27 6.84
N MET A 245 -1.26 6.48 7.84
CA MET A 245 -1.23 7.64 8.72
C MET A 245 -0.74 7.26 10.11
N VAL A 246 0.12 8.09 10.70
CA VAL A 246 0.85 7.76 11.93
C VAL A 246 0.90 8.93 12.92
N THR A 247 0.92 8.56 14.20
CA THR A 247 1.53 9.32 15.30
C THR A 247 2.65 8.48 15.91
N GLU A 248 3.28 8.92 16.99
CA GLU A 248 4.27 8.09 17.71
C GLU A 248 3.67 6.79 18.26
N SER A 249 2.37 6.80 18.58
CA SER A 249 1.68 5.72 19.29
C SER A 249 0.57 5.04 18.51
N GLU A 250 0.19 5.54 17.34
CA GLU A 250 -0.95 5.04 16.54
C GLU A 250 -0.58 4.91 15.06
N THR A 251 -1.24 3.98 14.36
CA THR A 251 -0.99 3.71 12.95
C THR A 251 -2.27 3.20 12.29
N TYR A 252 -2.65 3.83 11.17
CA TYR A 252 -3.85 3.51 10.41
C TYR A 252 -3.49 3.31 8.94
N ALA A 253 -3.99 2.23 8.34
CA ALA A 253 -4.01 2.05 6.89
C ALA A 253 -5.26 2.75 6.32
N ILE A 254 -5.10 3.41 5.16
CA ILE A 254 -6.14 4.18 4.48
C ILE A 254 -6.10 3.92 2.97
N ASP A 255 -7.15 4.28 2.25
CA ASP A 255 -7.22 4.23 0.78
C ASP A 255 -7.12 2.82 0.13
N PRO A 256 -7.83 1.78 0.59
CA PRO A 256 -7.83 0.46 -0.06
C PRO A 256 -8.70 0.39 -1.33
N GLU A 257 -8.69 1.44 -2.17
CA GLU A 257 -9.52 1.50 -3.39
C GLU A 257 -9.05 0.55 -4.50
N PHE A 258 -7.79 0.10 -4.43
CA PHE A 258 -7.20 -0.92 -5.29
C PHE A 258 -7.45 -2.35 -4.79
N ALA A 259 -8.26 -2.53 -3.75
CA ALA A 259 -8.46 -3.83 -3.16
C ALA A 259 -9.09 -4.82 -4.14
N PHE A 260 -8.53 -6.03 -4.17
CA PHE A 260 -9.08 -7.18 -4.86
C PHE A 260 -8.50 -8.47 -4.26
N TYR A 261 -8.99 -9.63 -4.70
CA TYR A 261 -8.40 -10.90 -4.31
C TYR A 261 -7.13 -11.18 -5.12
N GLY A 262 -5.98 -10.94 -4.50
CA GLY A 262 -4.67 -11.01 -5.15
C GLY A 262 -3.60 -11.67 -4.26
N PRO A 263 -2.33 -11.64 -4.69
CA PRO A 263 -1.23 -12.27 -3.97
C PRO A 263 -0.84 -11.45 -2.74
N MET A 264 -0.78 -12.09 -1.56
CA MET A 264 -0.46 -11.44 -0.27
C MET A 264 0.87 -10.68 -0.31
N GLY A 265 1.86 -11.23 -1.04
CA GLY A 265 3.17 -10.61 -1.19
C GLY A 265 3.11 -9.21 -1.82
N PHE A 266 2.03 -8.87 -2.53
CA PHE A 266 1.90 -7.56 -3.16
C PHE A 266 1.77 -6.43 -2.14
N ASP A 267 0.98 -6.60 -1.08
CA ASP A 267 0.85 -5.61 -0.01
C ASP A 267 2.11 -5.53 0.86
N VAL A 268 2.63 -6.69 1.28
CA VAL A 268 3.87 -6.76 2.07
C VAL A 268 5.02 -6.11 1.28
N GLY A 269 5.14 -6.45 0.00
CA GLY A 269 6.13 -5.87 -0.90
C GLY A 269 5.93 -4.37 -1.12
N ALA A 270 4.69 -3.88 -1.25
CA ALA A 270 4.41 -2.45 -1.37
C ALA A 270 4.93 -1.66 -0.17
N LEU A 271 4.69 -2.16 1.06
CA LEU A 271 5.18 -1.52 2.28
C LEU A 271 6.71 -1.58 2.36
N LEU A 272 7.29 -2.79 2.27
CA LEU A 272 8.75 -2.96 2.40
C LEU A 272 9.52 -2.21 1.32
N GLY A 273 9.05 -2.24 0.07
CA GLY A 273 9.66 -1.50 -1.03
C GLY A 273 9.65 0.02 -0.81
N ASN A 274 8.57 0.57 -0.23
CA ASN A 274 8.53 2.00 0.09
C ASN A 274 9.44 2.37 1.28
N LEU A 275 9.62 1.47 2.25
CA LEU A 275 10.61 1.67 3.32
C LEU A 275 12.05 1.62 2.79
N TYR A 276 12.34 0.75 1.81
CA TYR A 276 13.64 0.77 1.13
C TYR A 276 13.84 2.03 0.27
N LEU A 277 12.80 2.54 -0.41
CA LEU A 277 12.88 3.85 -1.09
C LEU A 277 13.21 4.97 -0.08
N ALA A 278 12.53 4.97 1.07
CA ALA A 278 12.80 5.92 2.15
C ALA A 278 14.23 5.77 2.71
N TYR A 279 14.75 4.54 2.83
CA TYR A 279 16.13 4.28 3.25
C TYR A 279 17.16 4.91 2.29
N PHE A 280 17.00 4.69 0.98
CA PHE A 280 17.93 5.20 -0.02
C PHE A 280 17.80 6.72 -0.21
N SER A 281 16.61 7.29 -0.03
CA SER A 281 16.41 8.74 -0.13
C SER A 281 17.07 9.53 1.00
N GLN A 282 17.36 8.91 2.15
CA GLN A 282 17.90 9.63 3.31
C GLN A 282 19.20 10.39 3.00
N SER A 283 20.06 9.89 2.12
CA SER A 283 21.27 10.63 1.73
C SER A 283 20.99 11.89 0.93
N GLY A 284 19.84 12.00 0.28
CA GLY A 284 19.36 13.23 -0.32
C GLY A 284 18.80 14.24 0.68
N HIS A 285 18.46 13.78 1.88
CA HIS A 285 17.87 14.57 2.98
C HIS A 285 18.85 14.82 4.14
N GLU A 286 20.12 14.49 3.95
CA GLU A 286 21.20 14.79 4.89
C GLU A 286 21.52 16.28 4.86
N THR A 287 21.53 16.95 6.03
CA THR A 287 22.01 18.34 6.14
C THR A 287 23.53 18.41 6.22
N MET A 288 24.14 17.35 6.74
CA MET A 288 25.58 17.11 6.75
C MET A 288 25.84 15.62 6.50
N PRO A 289 26.99 15.23 5.91
CA PRO A 289 27.33 13.83 5.69
C PRO A 289 27.18 12.99 6.95
N GLY A 290 26.37 11.93 6.87
CA GLY A 290 26.15 10.98 7.97
C GLY A 290 25.09 11.40 9.00
N SER A 291 24.50 12.60 8.89
CA SER A 291 23.47 13.08 9.82
C SER A 291 22.19 12.21 9.87
N ARG A 292 21.97 11.36 8.86
CA ARG A 292 20.84 10.43 8.77
C ARG A 292 21.24 8.97 9.03
N ASP A 293 22.46 8.67 9.47
CA ASP A 293 22.95 7.29 9.66
C ASP A 293 22.11 6.50 10.65
N SER A 294 21.88 7.07 11.83
CA SER A 294 21.04 6.45 12.86
C SER A 294 19.59 6.24 12.39
N TYR A 295 19.08 7.15 11.56
CA TYR A 295 17.73 7.06 11.01
C TYR A 295 17.63 5.96 9.94
N ARG A 296 18.63 5.85 9.06
CA ARG A 296 18.76 4.73 8.12
C ARG A 296 18.81 3.39 8.83
N ASP A 297 19.55 3.31 9.93
CA ASP A 297 19.59 2.12 10.78
C ASP A 297 18.22 1.80 11.39
N TRP A 298 17.49 2.82 11.83
CA TRP A 298 16.12 2.64 12.31
C TRP A 298 15.17 2.14 11.22
N ILE A 299 15.25 2.66 9.99
CA ILE A 299 14.42 2.17 8.87
C ILE A 299 14.70 0.68 8.61
N LEU A 300 15.96 0.27 8.53
CA LEU A 300 16.31 -1.14 8.30
C LEU A 300 15.84 -2.05 9.45
N LYS A 301 16.00 -1.63 10.71
CA LYS A 301 15.45 -2.35 11.86
C LYS A 301 13.93 -2.46 11.79
N THR A 302 13.25 -1.40 11.36
CA THR A 302 11.80 -1.39 11.20
C THR A 302 11.35 -2.38 10.13
N ILE A 303 12.04 -2.43 8.98
CA ILE A 303 11.79 -3.41 7.91
C ILE A 303 11.95 -4.85 8.43
N GLU A 304 13.03 -5.10 9.15
CA GLU A 304 13.28 -6.42 9.76
C GLU A 304 12.19 -6.81 10.75
N SER A 305 11.83 -5.90 11.67
CA SER A 305 10.78 -6.13 12.65
C SER A 305 9.40 -6.34 11.99
N ILE A 306 9.06 -5.59 10.95
CA ILE A 306 7.78 -5.76 10.23
C ILE A 306 7.67 -7.20 9.69
N TRP A 307 8.69 -7.67 8.97
CA TRP A 307 8.66 -9.00 8.38
C TRP A 307 8.63 -10.10 9.46
N THR A 308 9.51 -10.01 10.47
CA THR A 308 9.60 -11.00 11.53
C THR A 308 8.31 -11.09 12.34
N LEU A 309 7.75 -9.95 12.76
CA LEU A 309 6.49 -9.93 13.51
C LEU A 309 5.30 -10.38 12.64
N PHE A 310 5.30 -10.06 11.34
CA PHE A 310 4.29 -10.55 10.41
C PHE A 310 4.32 -12.07 10.30
N ASP A 311 5.51 -12.67 10.10
CA ASP A 311 5.69 -14.12 10.02
C ASP A 311 5.22 -14.82 11.31
N GLU A 312 5.68 -14.32 12.46
CA GLU A 312 5.29 -14.85 13.78
C GLU A 312 3.77 -14.80 13.99
N ARG A 313 3.13 -13.66 13.71
CA ARG A 313 1.69 -13.48 13.92
C ARG A 313 0.84 -14.25 12.94
N PHE A 314 1.23 -14.29 11.67
CA PHE A 314 0.52 -15.06 10.66
C PHE A 314 0.53 -16.54 11.01
N ARG A 315 1.66 -17.08 11.48
CA ARG A 315 1.75 -18.46 11.98
C ARG A 315 0.96 -18.67 13.26
N ALA A 316 0.95 -17.71 14.19
CA ALA A 316 0.15 -17.79 15.39
C ALA A 316 -1.35 -17.87 15.05
N LEU A 317 -1.82 -17.06 14.09
CA LEU A 317 -3.18 -17.15 13.56
C LEU A 317 -3.44 -18.52 12.93
N TRP A 318 -2.51 -19.02 12.11
CA TRP A 318 -2.63 -20.35 11.50
C TRP A 318 -2.74 -21.47 12.55
N ASN A 319 -1.95 -21.43 13.62
CA ASN A 319 -1.99 -22.45 14.66
C ASN A 319 -3.32 -22.47 15.44
N ASN A 320 -3.96 -21.31 15.59
CA ASN A 320 -5.15 -21.14 16.42
C ASN A 320 -6.46 -21.17 15.63
N ALA A 321 -6.44 -20.80 14.36
CA ALA A 321 -7.63 -20.75 13.53
C ALA A 321 -7.93 -22.12 12.92
N HIS A 322 -9.19 -22.54 13.02
CA HIS A 322 -9.71 -23.77 12.42
C HIS A 322 -10.88 -23.51 11.48
N ALA A 323 -10.97 -22.27 10.96
CA ALA A 323 -12.08 -21.82 10.13
C ALA A 323 -11.81 -21.93 8.62
N GLY A 324 -10.55 -22.09 8.19
CA GLY A 324 -10.17 -22.23 6.79
C GLY A 324 -10.14 -23.67 6.29
N ASP A 325 -10.24 -23.84 4.96
CA ASP A 325 -10.30 -25.16 4.32
C ASP A 325 -8.93 -25.77 3.99
N VAL A 326 -7.84 -24.97 4.00
CA VAL A 326 -6.49 -25.46 3.63
C VAL A 326 -5.88 -26.37 4.70
N LEU A 327 -6.17 -26.13 5.98
CA LEU A 327 -5.66 -26.95 7.09
C LEU A 327 -6.75 -27.91 7.58
N ALA A 328 -6.87 -29.06 6.94
CA ALA A 328 -7.73 -30.13 7.46
C ALA A 328 -7.15 -30.67 8.79
N PRO A 329 -7.83 -30.52 9.95
CA PRO A 329 -7.30 -30.94 11.24
C PRO A 329 -6.92 -32.43 11.28
N ALA A 330 -7.66 -33.26 10.53
CA ALA A 330 -7.40 -34.69 10.41
C ALA A 330 -6.04 -35.04 9.78
N LEU A 331 -5.44 -34.16 8.99
CA LEU A 331 -4.15 -34.40 8.33
C LEU A 331 -2.96 -34.05 9.22
N PHE A 332 -3.06 -33.00 10.04
CA PHE A 332 -1.92 -32.44 10.76
C PHE A 332 -2.10 -32.38 12.29
N LEU A 333 -3.30 -32.02 12.76
CA LEU A 333 -3.56 -31.76 14.18
C LEU A 333 -3.96 -33.04 14.93
N ASN A 334 -4.86 -33.84 14.36
CA ASN A 334 -5.38 -35.05 15.01
C ASN A 334 -4.36 -36.21 15.05
N ASN A 335 -3.41 -36.22 14.10
CA ASN A 335 -2.35 -37.23 14.03
C ASN A 335 -1.12 -36.85 14.87
N GLN A 336 -1.16 -35.73 15.60
CA GLN A 336 -0.04 -35.22 16.41
C GLN A 336 1.29 -35.13 15.62
N GLU A 337 1.26 -34.57 14.40
CA GLU A 337 2.47 -34.37 13.58
C GLU A 337 2.90 -32.89 13.54
N PRO A 338 3.35 -32.29 14.67
CA PRO A 338 3.70 -30.86 14.72
C PRO A 338 4.87 -30.51 13.79
N LEU A 339 5.73 -31.48 13.47
CA LEU A 339 6.84 -31.28 12.53
C LEU A 339 6.34 -31.13 11.09
N ALA A 340 5.30 -31.87 10.68
CA ALA A 340 4.74 -31.77 9.34
C ALA A 340 4.02 -30.43 9.12
N LEU A 341 3.24 -29.97 10.11
CA LEU A 341 2.61 -28.65 10.07
C LEU A 341 3.66 -27.54 9.99
N LYS A 342 4.71 -27.60 10.83
CA LYS A 342 5.79 -26.63 10.81
C LYS A 342 6.48 -26.56 9.44
N ALA A 343 6.78 -27.70 8.84
CA ALA A 343 7.40 -27.75 7.51
C ALA A 343 6.49 -27.14 6.41
N ALA A 344 5.17 -27.38 6.48
CA ALA A 344 4.21 -26.78 5.56
C ALA A 344 4.14 -25.25 5.72
N GLN A 345 4.11 -24.75 6.95
CA GLN A 345 4.15 -23.32 7.25
C GLN A 345 5.46 -22.68 6.79
N ASP A 346 6.60 -23.33 7.04
CA ASP A 346 7.93 -22.86 6.60
C ASP A 346 7.99 -22.73 5.08
N ALA A 347 7.50 -23.74 4.35
CA ALA A 347 7.42 -23.67 2.89
C ALA A 347 6.47 -22.57 2.39
N TYR A 348 5.33 -22.37 3.05
CA TYR A 348 4.37 -21.31 2.71
C TYR A 348 4.97 -19.92 2.91
N MET A 349 5.50 -19.65 4.10
CA MET A 349 6.06 -18.35 4.46
C MET A 349 7.33 -18.06 3.65
N ARG A 350 8.11 -19.08 3.28
CA ARG A 350 9.22 -18.91 2.33
C ARG A 350 8.75 -18.43 0.97
N ARG A 351 7.69 -19.01 0.40
CA ARG A 351 7.12 -18.55 -0.89
C ARG A 351 6.60 -17.11 -0.77
N LEU A 352 5.85 -16.83 0.29
CA LEU A 352 5.32 -15.49 0.54
C LEU A 352 6.43 -14.45 0.70
N PHE A 353 7.54 -14.81 1.36
CA PHE A 353 8.71 -13.95 1.47
C PHE A 353 9.30 -13.61 0.10
N VAL A 354 9.53 -14.60 -0.76
CA VAL A 354 10.08 -14.39 -2.11
C VAL A 354 9.13 -13.50 -2.94
N ASP A 355 7.83 -13.77 -2.90
CA ASP A 355 6.84 -12.97 -3.60
C ASP A 355 6.86 -11.52 -3.09
N ALA A 356 6.92 -11.30 -1.78
CA ALA A 356 7.02 -9.97 -1.18
C ALA A 356 8.27 -9.21 -1.63
N LEU A 357 9.43 -9.86 -1.70
CA LEU A 357 10.65 -9.25 -2.23
C LEU A 357 10.50 -8.87 -3.72
N GLY A 358 9.95 -9.76 -4.53
CA GLY A 358 9.70 -9.50 -5.94
C GLY A 358 8.79 -8.28 -6.15
N PHE A 359 7.65 -8.24 -5.46
CA PHE A 359 6.74 -7.10 -5.52
C PHE A 359 7.34 -5.81 -4.94
N ALA A 360 8.17 -5.91 -3.89
CA ALA A 360 8.93 -4.75 -3.38
C ALA A 360 9.82 -4.16 -4.47
N GLY A 361 10.62 -4.98 -5.15
CA GLY A 361 11.46 -4.52 -6.25
C GLY A 361 10.66 -3.94 -7.43
N ALA A 362 9.51 -4.54 -7.78
CA ALA A 362 8.65 -4.01 -8.84
C ALA A 362 8.08 -2.62 -8.46
N LYS A 363 7.59 -2.48 -7.23
CA LYS A 363 7.09 -1.21 -6.68
C LYS A 363 8.20 -0.17 -6.57
N MET A 364 9.43 -0.53 -6.19
CA MET A 364 10.58 0.38 -6.19
C MET A 364 10.89 0.88 -7.61
N THR A 365 10.96 -0.04 -8.57
CA THR A 365 11.29 0.27 -9.98
C THR A 365 10.29 1.23 -10.60
N ARG A 366 8.98 0.94 -10.45
CA ARG A 366 7.93 1.78 -11.05
C ARG A 366 7.84 3.18 -10.45
N ARG A 367 8.32 3.38 -9.21
CA ARG A 367 8.35 4.70 -8.56
C ARG A 367 9.51 5.58 -9.04
N ILE A 368 10.47 5.02 -9.78
CA ILE A 368 11.65 5.74 -10.28
C ILE A 368 11.58 5.92 -11.79
N LEU A 369 11.06 4.93 -12.52
CA LEU A 369 11.05 4.90 -14.00
C LEU A 369 9.65 4.94 -14.62
N GLY A 370 8.60 5.05 -13.81
CA GLY A 370 7.20 5.03 -14.24
C GLY A 370 6.54 6.42 -14.21
N LEU A 371 5.21 6.43 -14.22
CA LEU A 371 4.42 7.67 -14.20
C LEU A 371 4.38 8.35 -12.83
N ALA A 372 4.09 7.57 -11.78
CA ALA A 372 3.81 8.08 -10.44
C ALA A 372 4.99 7.86 -9.50
N HIS A 373 5.75 8.93 -9.23
CA HIS A 373 6.93 8.91 -8.36
C HIS A 373 6.58 8.94 -6.86
N VAL A 374 7.61 9.02 -6.01
CA VAL A 374 7.46 9.20 -4.55
C VAL A 374 8.10 10.49 -4.08
N GLU A 375 7.45 11.16 -3.14
CA GLU A 375 7.93 12.40 -2.52
C GLU A 375 9.31 12.23 -1.86
N ASP A 376 9.63 11.02 -1.36
CA ASP A 376 10.93 10.70 -0.78
C ASP A 376 12.10 11.08 -1.69
N LEU A 377 11.95 10.87 -3.00
CA LEU A 377 12.97 11.16 -4.00
C LEU A 377 12.71 12.52 -4.66
N GLU A 378 11.46 12.83 -4.99
CA GLU A 378 11.10 14.05 -5.72
C GLU A 378 11.36 15.34 -4.93
N SER A 379 11.35 15.27 -3.59
CA SER A 379 11.67 16.41 -2.72
C SER A 379 13.18 16.71 -2.64
N ILE A 380 14.06 15.84 -3.15
CA ILE A 380 15.51 16.08 -3.23
C ILE A 380 15.77 17.04 -4.40
N VAL A 381 16.02 18.31 -4.13
CA VAL A 381 16.10 19.37 -5.16
C VAL A 381 17.23 19.14 -6.17
N ASP A 382 18.41 18.71 -5.71
CA ASP A 382 19.57 18.46 -6.59
C ASP A 382 19.35 17.17 -7.42
N PRO A 383 19.26 17.27 -8.76
CA PRO A 383 19.00 16.13 -9.63
C PRO A 383 20.15 15.12 -9.64
N ASP A 384 21.41 15.53 -9.46
CA ASP A 384 22.53 14.60 -9.39
C ASP A 384 22.51 13.81 -8.08
N LEU A 385 22.14 14.47 -6.98
CA LEU A 385 21.94 13.80 -5.68
C LEU A 385 20.73 12.86 -5.71
N ARG A 386 19.62 13.28 -6.29
CA ARG A 386 18.43 12.46 -6.48
C ARG A 386 18.75 11.21 -7.30
N ALA A 387 19.41 11.37 -8.44
CA ALA A 387 19.78 10.27 -9.32
C ALA A 387 20.73 9.27 -8.65
N ARG A 388 21.64 9.71 -7.78
CA ARG A 388 22.48 8.79 -6.98
C ARG A 388 21.64 7.92 -6.04
N CYS A 389 20.63 8.49 -5.39
CA CYS A 389 19.71 7.74 -4.52
C CYS A 389 18.85 6.76 -5.34
N GLU A 390 18.33 7.22 -6.48
CA GLU A 390 17.53 6.41 -7.41
C GLU A 390 18.30 5.22 -7.99
N LYS A 391 19.56 5.41 -8.42
CA LYS A 391 20.41 4.32 -8.93
C LYS A 391 20.63 3.23 -7.88
N ARG A 392 20.86 3.60 -6.62
CA ARG A 392 21.01 2.64 -5.50
C ARG A 392 19.72 1.88 -5.22
N ALA A 393 18.58 2.59 -5.21
CA ALA A 393 17.28 1.95 -5.05
C ALA A 393 16.97 0.97 -6.21
N LEU A 394 17.23 1.36 -7.46
CA LEU A 394 17.08 0.47 -8.63
C LEU A 394 17.99 -0.75 -8.56
N LYS A 395 19.22 -0.60 -8.06
CA LYS A 395 20.14 -1.73 -7.88
C LYS A 395 19.57 -2.76 -6.89
N LEU A 396 19.09 -2.31 -5.72
CA LEU A 396 18.43 -3.24 -4.79
C LEU A 396 17.17 -3.84 -5.41
N ALA A 397 16.33 -3.02 -6.06
CA ALA A 397 15.10 -3.48 -6.70
C ALA A 397 15.34 -4.62 -7.70
N ARG A 398 16.40 -4.51 -8.50
CA ARG A 398 16.83 -5.58 -9.41
C ARG A 398 17.23 -6.86 -8.65
N LEU A 399 18.05 -6.73 -7.61
CA LEU A 399 18.46 -7.89 -6.78
C LEU A 399 17.24 -8.60 -6.18
N LEU A 400 16.27 -7.85 -5.65
CA LEU A 400 15.05 -8.42 -5.07
C LEU A 400 14.22 -9.19 -6.11
N MET A 401 14.08 -8.66 -7.32
CA MET A 401 13.27 -9.29 -8.36
C MET A 401 13.95 -10.48 -9.02
N VAL A 402 15.25 -10.39 -9.29
CA VAL A 402 15.98 -11.39 -10.08
C VAL A 402 16.62 -12.46 -9.19
N GLU A 403 17.08 -12.07 -8.00
CA GLU A 403 17.87 -12.90 -7.09
C GLU A 403 17.17 -13.09 -5.73
N GLY A 404 15.90 -12.67 -5.61
CA GLY A 404 15.09 -12.72 -4.39
C GLY A 404 15.04 -14.10 -3.71
N GLY A 405 15.02 -15.16 -4.52
CA GLY A 405 15.05 -16.55 -4.05
C GLY A 405 16.35 -16.99 -3.37
N GLY A 406 17.42 -16.18 -3.45
CA GLY A 406 18.70 -16.41 -2.78
C GLY A 406 18.77 -15.86 -1.36
N PHE A 407 17.90 -14.90 -0.98
CA PHE A 407 17.90 -14.34 0.37
C PHE A 407 17.29 -15.33 1.37
N THR A 408 18.04 -15.63 2.44
CA THR A 408 17.61 -16.54 3.51
C THR A 408 16.54 -15.93 4.41
N ASP A 409 16.65 -14.62 4.65
CA ASP A 409 15.82 -13.84 5.57
C ASP A 409 15.90 -12.34 5.22
N ILE A 410 15.10 -11.53 5.92
CA ILE A 410 15.04 -10.08 5.72
C ILE A 410 16.33 -9.36 6.16
N LYS A 411 17.11 -9.95 7.07
CA LYS A 411 18.38 -9.37 7.51
C LYS A 411 19.41 -9.42 6.38
N ALA A 412 19.46 -10.53 5.63
CA ALA A 412 20.30 -10.66 4.44
C ALA A 412 19.96 -9.59 3.38
N VAL A 413 18.67 -9.22 3.26
CA VAL A 413 18.22 -8.12 2.38
C VAL A 413 18.72 -6.77 2.91
N ASN A 414 18.59 -6.52 4.22
CA ASN A 414 19.13 -5.30 4.85
C ASN A 414 20.65 -5.19 4.68
N ASP A 415 21.38 -6.30 4.77
CA ASP A 415 22.82 -6.33 4.53
C ASP A 415 23.16 -5.97 3.06
N ALA A 416 22.38 -6.46 2.09
CA ALA A 416 22.50 -6.06 0.69
C ALA A 416 22.16 -4.57 0.45
N ALA A 417 21.15 -4.02 1.13
CA ALA A 417 20.82 -2.60 1.09
C ALA A 417 21.97 -1.74 1.64
N ARG A 418 22.58 -2.14 2.78
CA ARG A 418 23.76 -1.49 3.36
C ARG A 418 24.98 -1.54 2.44
N ALA A 419 25.20 -2.68 1.78
CA ALA A 419 26.28 -2.81 0.81
C ALA A 419 26.07 -1.85 -0.37
N THR A 420 24.86 -1.85 -0.94
CA THR A 420 24.47 -0.96 -2.05
C THR A 420 24.61 0.52 -1.68
N GLN A 421 24.28 0.90 -0.44
CA GLN A 421 24.42 2.29 0.02
C GLN A 421 25.88 2.75 0.10
N ARG A 422 26.81 1.85 0.42
CA ARG A 422 28.25 2.17 0.56
C ARG A 422 29.00 2.18 -0.75
N GLU A 423 28.45 1.57 -1.80
CA GLU A 423 29.07 1.58 -3.11
C GLU A 423 29.18 3.01 -3.66
N ALA A 424 30.34 3.29 -4.28
CA ALA A 424 30.54 4.49 -5.06
C ALA A 424 29.63 4.42 -6.30
N VAL A 425 28.73 5.40 -6.43
CA VAL A 425 27.90 5.52 -7.62
C VAL A 425 28.80 6.07 -8.73
N ARG A 426 29.15 5.23 -9.71
CA ARG A 426 29.86 5.65 -10.92
C ARG A 426 28.93 6.32 -11.92
#